data_AF-A0A6I2KU30-F1
#
_entry.id   AF-A0A6I2KU30-F1
#
_cell.length_a   1.000
_cell.length_b   1.000
_cell.length_c   1.000
_cell.angle_alpha   90.00
_cell.angle_beta   90.00
_cell.angle_gamma   90.00
#
_symmetry.space_group_name_H-M   'P 1'
#
loop_
_entity.id
_entity.type
_entity.pdbx_description
1 polymer ?
#
loop_
_entity_poly.entity_id
_entity_poly.type
_entity_poly.pdbx_seq_one_letter_code
_entity_poly.pdbx_strand_id
1 'polypeptide(L)'
;MQIDTIKIKAPISADNSLGYVVINKSDFDPSQHELLDGETLGDDTNTTNSDVPTLAELIVAQSQLASRKDELDDRELQLNQRASALDEREQALVDREAANAAEAQRLADLAAASTTGADISSMTKAQLQAALTAKGVSYSSTADKAELVALLTAAQ
;
A
#
# COMPACT_ATOMS: atom_id res chain seq x y z
N MET A 1 -14.74 44.29 -5.87
CA MET A 1 -14.94 43.89 -7.28
C MET A 1 -14.51 45.06 -8.12
N GLN A 2 -13.52 44.87 -8.98
CA GLN A 2 -13.12 45.89 -9.95
C GLN A 2 -14.12 45.81 -11.11
N ILE A 3 -14.73 46.93 -11.47
CA ILE A 3 -15.69 47.02 -12.57
C ILE A 3 -14.93 47.57 -13.76
N ASP A 4 -14.76 46.76 -14.80
CA ASP A 4 -14.11 47.19 -16.02
C ASP A 4 -15.11 47.94 -16.90
N THR A 5 -14.76 49.15 -17.28
CA THR A 5 -15.61 50.04 -18.07
C THR A 5 -14.95 50.41 -19.39
N ILE A 6 -15.76 50.70 -20.41
CA ILE A 6 -15.33 51.15 -21.74
C ILE A 6 -16.17 52.35 -22.18
N LYS A 7 -15.64 53.17 -23.09
CA LYS A 7 -16.39 54.28 -23.70
C LYS A 7 -16.92 53.87 -25.07
N ILE A 8 -18.21 54.09 -25.27
CA ILE A 8 -18.88 53.87 -26.55
C ILE A 8 -19.36 55.21 -27.11
N LYS A 9 -19.44 55.31 -28.44
CA LYS A 9 -20.01 56.48 -29.12
C LYS A 9 -21.47 56.63 -28.75
N ALA A 10 -21.86 57.86 -28.44
CA ALA A 10 -23.24 58.20 -28.19
C ALA A 10 -23.58 59.55 -28.82
N PRO A 11 -24.82 59.77 -29.27
CA PRO A 11 -25.22 61.05 -29.85
C PRO A 11 -24.96 62.21 -28.89
N ILE A 12 -24.45 63.32 -29.41
CA ILE A 12 -24.31 64.56 -28.63
C ILE A 12 -25.71 65.12 -28.37
N SER A 13 -26.03 65.33 -27.10
CA SER A 13 -27.30 65.90 -26.67
C SER A 13 -27.07 66.94 -25.56
N ALA A 14 -28.13 67.64 -25.13
CA ALA A 14 -28.04 68.56 -23.99
C ALA A 14 -27.52 67.86 -22.71
N ASP A 15 -27.77 66.56 -22.58
CA ASP A 15 -27.39 65.73 -21.42
C ASP A 15 -26.09 64.94 -21.66
N ASN A 16 -25.56 64.91 -22.89
CA ASN A 16 -24.30 64.28 -23.25
C ASN A 16 -23.51 65.17 -24.21
N SER A 17 -22.84 66.19 -23.67
CA SER A 17 -22.02 67.10 -24.46
C SER A 17 -20.71 66.48 -24.98
N LEU A 18 -20.33 65.30 -24.48
CA LEU A 18 -19.04 64.67 -24.75
C LEU A 18 -19.08 63.69 -25.94
N GLY A 19 -20.28 63.29 -26.39
CA GLY A 19 -20.44 62.38 -27.53
C GLY A 19 -20.05 60.92 -27.24
N TYR A 20 -19.92 60.55 -25.96
CA TYR A 20 -19.68 59.18 -25.53
C TYR A 20 -20.39 58.88 -24.21
N VAL A 21 -20.63 57.60 -23.95
CA VAL A 21 -21.06 57.12 -22.62
C VAL A 21 -20.14 56.02 -22.14
N VAL A 22 -19.98 55.92 -20.82
CA VAL A 22 -19.18 54.87 -20.18
C VAL A 22 -20.12 53.75 -19.75
N ILE A 23 -19.86 52.54 -20.20
CA ILE A 23 -20.62 51.34 -19.81
C ILE A 23 -19.69 50.30 -19.23
N ASN A 24 -20.25 49.30 -18.53
CA ASN A 24 -19.47 48.14 -18.13
C ASN A 24 -19.11 47.32 -19.38
N LYS A 25 -17.91 46.73 -19.38
CA LYS A 25 -17.48 45.83 -20.46
C LYS A 25 -18.47 44.67 -20.67
N SER A 26 -19.07 44.15 -19.60
CA SER A 26 -20.06 43.07 -19.67
C SER A 26 -21.32 43.46 -20.44
N ASP A 27 -21.63 44.75 -20.50
CA ASP A 27 -22.85 45.28 -21.08
C ASP A 27 -22.60 45.75 -22.54
N PHE A 28 -21.40 45.53 -23.07
CA PHE A 28 -21.07 45.88 -24.44
C PHE A 28 -21.62 44.85 -25.44
N ASP A 29 -22.47 45.32 -26.35
CA ASP A 29 -22.96 44.55 -27.49
C ASP A 29 -22.48 45.20 -28.80
N PRO A 30 -21.62 44.55 -29.60
CA PRO A 30 -21.11 45.11 -30.86
C PRO A 30 -22.19 45.34 -31.93
N SER A 31 -23.39 44.78 -31.76
CA SER A 31 -24.53 45.03 -32.64
C SER A 31 -25.27 46.33 -32.29
N GLN A 32 -25.17 46.80 -31.04
CA GLN A 32 -25.86 48.00 -30.55
C GLN A 32 -24.90 49.16 -30.23
N HIS A 33 -23.64 48.86 -29.95
CA HIS A 33 -22.65 49.82 -29.48
C HIS A 33 -21.46 49.92 -30.43
N GLU A 34 -21.03 51.15 -30.70
CA GLU A 34 -19.79 51.43 -31.41
C GLU A 34 -18.76 51.98 -30.41
N LEU A 35 -17.53 51.48 -30.44
CA LEU A 35 -16.46 52.01 -29.57
C LEU A 35 -16.10 53.44 -29.97
N LEU A 36 -15.78 54.27 -28.97
CA LEU A 36 -15.23 55.60 -29.25
C LEU A 36 -13.86 55.47 -29.93
N ASP A 37 -13.54 56.39 -30.84
CA ASP A 37 -12.28 56.33 -31.60
C ASP A 37 -11.07 56.33 -30.64
N GLY A 38 -10.23 55.30 -30.75
CA GLY A 38 -9.06 55.10 -29.88
C GLY A 38 -9.32 54.25 -28.64
N GLU A 39 -10.56 53.85 -28.36
CA GLU A 39 -10.88 52.86 -27.34
C GLU A 39 -10.80 51.45 -27.94
N THR A 40 -10.26 50.51 -27.16
CA THR A 40 -10.30 49.08 -27.43
C THR A 40 -11.08 48.40 -26.30
N LEU A 41 -11.63 47.22 -26.54
CA LEU A 41 -12.35 46.45 -25.50
C LEU A 41 -11.46 45.97 -24.33
N GLY A 42 -10.25 46.51 -24.23
CA GLY A 42 -9.12 45.85 -23.61
C GLY A 42 -8.72 44.68 -24.51
N ASP A 43 -7.61 44.84 -25.22
CA ASP A 43 -6.71 43.70 -25.22
C ASP A 43 -6.21 43.64 -23.77
N ASP A 44 -6.55 42.58 -23.03
CA ASP A 44 -5.97 42.29 -21.72
C ASP A 44 -4.47 41.95 -21.84
N THR A 45 -3.80 42.42 -22.90
CA THR A 45 -2.36 42.62 -22.90
C THR A 45 -2.02 43.86 -22.08
N ASN A 46 -2.29 43.74 -20.78
CA ASN A 46 -1.32 44.21 -19.80
C ASN A 46 0.03 43.56 -20.16
N THR A 47 0.77 44.26 -21.00
CA THR A 47 1.99 43.87 -21.71
C THR A 47 3.20 43.85 -20.79
N THR A 48 3.02 43.35 -19.56
CA THR A 48 4.11 43.08 -18.62
C THR A 48 4.19 41.65 -18.12
N ASN A 49 3.26 40.75 -18.48
CA ASN A 49 3.43 39.31 -18.23
C ASN A 49 2.93 38.51 -19.44
N SER A 50 3.82 38.30 -20.42
CA SER A 50 3.69 37.14 -21.30
C SER A 50 3.86 35.89 -20.44
N ASP A 51 2.76 35.35 -19.92
CA ASP A 51 2.70 34.02 -19.27
C ASP A 51 2.97 32.86 -20.26
N VAL A 52 3.48 33.17 -21.45
CA VAL A 52 3.96 32.18 -22.42
C VAL A 52 5.45 31.96 -22.12
N PRO A 53 5.84 30.75 -21.67
CA PRO A 53 7.23 30.43 -21.40
C PRO A 53 8.09 30.75 -22.61
N THR A 54 9.20 31.43 -22.37
CA THR A 54 10.22 31.68 -23.37
C THR A 54 10.76 30.35 -23.90
N LEU A 55 11.29 30.36 -25.12
CA LEU A 55 11.93 29.17 -25.71
C LEU A 55 13.05 28.62 -24.81
N ALA A 56 13.79 29.50 -24.13
CA ALA A 56 14.81 29.10 -23.17
C ALA A 56 14.20 28.34 -21.97
N GLU A 57 13.10 28.83 -21.41
CA GLU A 57 12.39 28.15 -20.32
C GLU A 57 11.81 26.80 -20.76
N LEU A 58 11.31 26.68 -21.99
CA LEU A 58 10.85 25.42 -22.56
C LEU A 58 11.98 24.40 -22.71
N ILE A 59 13.16 24.83 -23.17
CA ILE A 59 14.34 23.96 -23.30
C ILE A 59 14.79 23.48 -21.91
N VAL A 60 14.80 24.37 -20.92
CA VAL A 60 15.13 24.00 -19.53
C VAL A 60 14.11 23.02 -18.96
N ALA A 61 12.82 23.28 -19.15
CA ALA A 61 11.75 22.39 -18.70
C ALA A 61 11.83 21.00 -19.36
N GLN A 62 12.16 20.94 -20.65
CA GLN A 62 12.39 19.68 -21.35
C GLN A 62 13.57 18.90 -20.76
N SER A 63 14.68 19.56 -20.48
CA SER A 63 15.84 18.92 -19.84
C SER A 63 15.49 18.40 -18.44
N GLN A 64 14.75 19.17 -17.65
CA GLN A 64 14.32 18.75 -16.31
C GLN A 64 13.36 17.55 -16.38
N LEU A 65 12.46 17.52 -17.37
CA LEU A 65 11.54 16.41 -17.57
C LEU A 65 12.28 15.14 -18.00
N ALA A 66 13.32 15.26 -18.83
CA ALA A 66 14.18 14.14 -19.18
C ALA A 66 14.90 13.58 -17.94
N SER A 67 15.52 14.45 -17.11
CA SER A 67 16.17 14.00 -15.87
C SER A 67 15.19 13.32 -14.91
N ARG A 68 13.99 13.88 -14.74
CA ARG A 68 12.94 13.25 -13.91
C ARG A 68 12.48 11.91 -14.46
N LYS A 69 12.45 11.75 -15.78
CA LYS A 69 12.12 10.47 -16.40
C LYS A 69 13.17 9.42 -16.03
N ASP A 70 14.45 9.75 -16.16
CA ASP A 70 15.53 8.83 -15.80
C ASP A 70 15.46 8.45 -14.31
N GLU A 71 15.21 9.42 -13.42
CA GLU A 71 15.01 9.17 -11.98
C GLU A 71 13.81 8.26 -11.69
N LEU A 72 12.71 8.42 -12.45
CA LEU A 72 11.53 7.57 -12.30
C LEU A 72 11.78 6.15 -12.80
N ASP A 73 12.50 6.00 -13.91
CA ASP A 73 12.87 4.70 -14.47
C ASP A 73 13.79 3.94 -13.47
N ASP A 74 14.76 4.63 -12.85
CA ASP A 74 15.61 4.08 -11.80
C ASP A 74 14.81 3.67 -10.55
N ARG A 75 13.85 4.51 -10.15
CA ARG A 75 13.00 4.23 -8.98
C ARG A 75 12.06 3.06 -9.23
N GLU A 76 11.51 2.94 -10.44
CA GLU A 76 10.70 1.80 -10.84
C GLU A 76 11.51 0.50 -10.76
N LEU A 77 12.75 0.51 -11.26
CA LEU A 77 13.64 -0.64 -11.15
C LEU A 77 13.90 -1.02 -9.68
N GLN A 78 14.18 -0.05 -8.81
CA GLN A 78 14.39 -0.30 -7.37
C GLN A 78 13.13 -0.86 -6.68
N LEU A 79 11.95 -0.36 -7.04
CA LEU A 79 10.69 -0.86 -6.48
C LEU A 79 10.43 -2.29 -6.90
N ASN A 80 10.68 -2.64 -8.17
CA ASN A 80 10.54 -4.00 -8.67
C ASN A 80 11.50 -4.96 -7.96
N GLN A 81 12.77 -4.56 -7.80
CA GLN A 81 13.77 -5.36 -7.06
C GLN A 81 13.35 -5.58 -5.60
N ARG A 82 12.84 -4.52 -4.94
CA ARG A 82 12.38 -4.61 -3.56
C ARG A 82 11.14 -5.49 -3.41
N ALA A 83 10.21 -5.45 -4.37
CA ALA A 83 9.04 -6.30 -4.38
C ALA A 83 9.45 -7.79 -4.42
N SER A 84 10.31 -8.17 -5.37
CA SER A 84 10.82 -9.55 -5.45
C SER A 84 11.54 -9.99 -4.17
N ALA A 85 12.36 -9.13 -3.58
CA ALA A 85 13.06 -9.45 -2.33
C ALA A 85 12.11 -9.62 -1.14
N LEU A 86 10.98 -8.89 -1.11
CA LEU A 86 9.96 -9.06 -0.08
C LEU A 86 9.20 -10.37 -0.27
N ASP A 87 8.84 -10.73 -1.50
CA ASP A 87 8.18 -12.00 -1.81
C ASP A 87 9.06 -13.19 -1.40
N GLU A 88 10.36 -13.15 -1.73
CA GLU A 88 11.32 -14.18 -1.31
C GLU A 88 11.44 -14.28 0.21
N ARG A 89 11.46 -13.14 0.90
CA ARG A 89 11.54 -13.10 2.36
C ARG A 89 10.26 -13.65 3.01
N GLU A 90 9.10 -13.35 2.45
CA GLU A 90 7.82 -13.88 2.92
C GLU A 90 7.80 -15.40 2.79
N GLN A 91 8.19 -15.94 1.63
CA GLN A 91 8.29 -17.38 1.44
C GLN A 91 9.26 -18.03 2.44
N ALA A 92 10.43 -17.43 2.66
CA ALA A 92 11.41 -17.93 3.63
C ALA A 92 10.88 -17.94 5.08
N LEU A 93 10.02 -16.99 5.45
CA LEU A 93 9.38 -16.97 6.76
C LEU A 93 8.35 -18.09 6.89
N VAL A 94 7.52 -18.30 5.87
CA VAL A 94 6.54 -19.40 5.84
C VAL A 94 7.24 -20.76 5.98
N ASP A 95 8.32 -20.98 5.22
CA ASP A 95 9.06 -22.24 5.27
C ASP A 95 9.71 -22.45 6.65
N ARG A 96 10.24 -21.38 7.25
CA ARG A 96 10.82 -21.43 8.60
C ARG A 96 9.76 -21.72 9.66
N GLU A 97 8.58 -21.13 9.56
CA GLU A 97 7.47 -21.40 10.48
C GLU A 97 7.00 -22.86 10.38
N ALA A 98 6.87 -23.38 9.16
CA ALA A 98 6.54 -24.79 8.94
C ALA A 98 7.61 -25.72 9.53
N ALA A 99 8.90 -25.43 9.32
CA ALA A 99 10.00 -26.20 9.90
C ALA A 99 9.99 -26.16 11.44
N ASN A 100 9.76 -24.99 12.02
CA ASN A 100 9.66 -24.82 13.47
C ASN A 100 8.46 -25.58 14.05
N ALA A 101 7.30 -25.55 13.39
CA ALA A 101 6.13 -26.30 13.82
C ALA A 101 6.38 -27.81 13.78
N ALA A 102 7.03 -28.30 12.72
CA ALA A 102 7.40 -29.71 12.60
C ALA A 102 8.40 -30.15 13.69
N GLU A 103 9.39 -29.29 14.00
CA GLU A 103 10.34 -29.57 15.07
C GLU A 103 9.68 -29.54 16.46
N ALA A 104 8.79 -28.56 16.70
CA ALA A 104 8.03 -28.49 17.94
C ALA A 104 7.16 -29.73 18.15
N GLN A 105 6.52 -30.24 17.09
CA GLN A 105 5.77 -31.49 17.14
C GLN A 105 6.68 -32.68 17.46
N ARG A 106 7.84 -32.80 16.79
CA ARG A 106 8.80 -33.87 17.08
C ARG A 106 9.28 -33.85 18.53
N LEU A 107 9.54 -32.67 19.08
CA LEU A 107 9.92 -32.51 20.49
C LEU A 107 8.78 -32.88 21.44
N ALA A 108 7.54 -32.52 21.11
CA ALA A 108 6.36 -32.90 21.88
C ALA A 108 6.15 -34.42 21.89
N ASP A 109 6.29 -35.09 20.74
CA ASP A 109 6.16 -36.54 20.61
C ASP A 109 7.26 -37.26 21.41
N LEU A 110 8.51 -36.76 21.34
CA LEU A 110 9.62 -37.32 22.10
C LEU A 110 9.44 -37.14 23.61
N ALA A 111 8.92 -35.99 24.05
CA ALA A 111 8.61 -35.73 25.45
C ALA A 111 7.46 -36.61 25.96
N ALA A 112 6.42 -36.82 25.15
CA ALA A 112 5.30 -37.70 25.46
C ALA A 112 5.76 -39.17 25.58
N ALA A 113 6.59 -39.65 24.65
CA ALA A 113 7.17 -40.99 24.70
C ALA A 113 8.04 -41.18 25.94
N SER A 114 8.87 -40.19 26.28
CA SER A 114 9.77 -40.25 27.45
C SER A 114 9.00 -40.27 28.77
N THR A 115 7.94 -39.46 28.89
CA THR A 115 7.10 -39.41 30.09
C THR A 115 6.39 -40.74 30.31
N THR A 116 5.85 -41.30 29.23
CA THR A 116 5.08 -42.55 29.29
C THR A 116 5.96 -43.75 29.65
N GLY A 117 7.18 -43.83 29.10
CA GLY A 117 8.14 -44.87 29.46
C GLY A 117 8.63 -44.78 30.92
N ALA A 118 8.81 -43.56 31.44
CA ALA A 118 9.16 -43.34 32.84
C ALA A 118 8.04 -43.75 33.80
N ASP A 119 6.79 -43.42 33.45
CA ASP A 119 5.61 -43.73 34.26
C ASP A 119 5.41 -45.26 34.38
N ILE A 120 5.49 -45.98 33.25
CA ILE A 120 5.44 -47.46 33.21
C ILE A 120 6.56 -48.09 34.05
N SER A 121 7.79 -47.57 33.95
CA SER A 121 8.94 -48.12 34.68
C SER A 121 8.82 -47.97 36.21
N SER A 122 8.12 -46.93 36.65
CA SER A 122 7.87 -46.64 38.07
C SER A 122 6.78 -47.51 38.69
N MET A 123 5.85 -48.05 37.88
CA MET A 123 4.74 -48.88 38.36
C MET A 123 5.22 -50.13 39.10
N THR A 124 4.47 -50.52 40.13
CA THR A 124 4.65 -51.80 40.82
C THR A 124 4.21 -52.96 39.92
N LYS A 125 4.67 -54.19 40.23
CA LYS A 125 4.28 -55.39 39.47
C LYS A 125 2.76 -55.57 39.37
N ALA A 126 2.04 -55.32 40.47
CA ALA A 126 0.58 -55.44 40.52
C ALA A 126 -0.11 -54.37 39.64
N GLN A 127 0.41 -53.14 39.63
CA GLN A 127 -0.11 -52.07 38.77
C GLN A 127 0.12 -52.38 37.28
N LEU A 128 1.28 -52.92 36.92
CA LEU A 128 1.60 -53.34 35.55
C LEU A 128 0.66 -54.46 35.08
N GLN A 129 0.43 -55.46 35.93
CA GLN A 129 -0.52 -56.55 35.64
C GLN A 129 -1.94 -56.01 35.46
N ALA A 130 -2.42 -55.15 36.36
CA ALA A 130 -3.74 -54.53 36.24
C ALA A 130 -3.88 -53.70 34.95
N ALA A 131 -2.84 -52.94 34.58
CA ALA A 131 -2.82 -52.16 33.34
C ALA A 131 -2.86 -53.05 32.08
N LEU A 132 -2.11 -54.17 32.08
CA LEU A 132 -2.14 -55.16 31.00
C LEU A 132 -3.52 -55.84 30.90
N THR A 133 -4.13 -56.21 32.03
CA THR A 133 -5.49 -56.75 32.07
C THR A 133 -6.51 -55.74 31.54
N ALA A 134 -6.40 -54.47 31.93
CA ALA A 134 -7.28 -53.40 31.45
C ALA A 134 -7.17 -53.20 29.92
N LYS A 135 -5.97 -53.44 29.35
CA LYS A 135 -5.73 -53.44 27.90
C LYS A 135 -6.04 -54.78 27.21
N GLY A 136 -6.44 -55.82 27.95
CA GLY A 136 -6.70 -57.16 27.41
C GLY A 136 -5.44 -57.90 26.92
N VAL A 137 -4.25 -57.51 27.39
CA VAL A 137 -2.99 -58.16 27.03
C VAL A 137 -2.73 -59.33 27.98
N SER A 138 -2.59 -60.53 27.41
CA SER A 138 -2.24 -61.73 28.16
C SER A 138 -0.78 -61.69 28.62
N TYR A 139 -0.51 -62.11 29.85
CA TYR A 139 0.83 -62.22 30.41
C TYR A 139 0.97 -63.51 31.24
N SER A 140 2.21 -63.99 31.42
CA SER A 140 2.48 -65.13 32.30
C SER A 140 2.34 -64.73 33.77
N SER A 141 1.75 -65.61 34.60
CA SER A 141 1.69 -65.40 36.05
C SER A 141 3.07 -65.37 36.71
N THR A 142 4.08 -65.99 36.07
CA THR A 142 5.47 -65.97 36.51
C THR A 142 6.28 -64.82 35.91
N ALA A 143 5.68 -63.98 35.05
CA ALA A 143 6.40 -62.92 34.36
C ALA A 143 7.04 -61.97 35.38
N ASP A 144 8.29 -61.57 35.13
CA ASP A 144 8.99 -60.63 35.99
C ASP A 144 8.56 -59.17 35.70
N LYS A 145 9.04 -58.21 36.50
CA LYS A 145 8.66 -56.80 36.30
C LYS A 145 9.16 -56.26 34.94
N ALA A 146 10.32 -56.70 34.48
CA ALA A 146 10.90 -56.21 33.23
C ALA A 146 10.09 -56.70 32.02
N GLU A 147 9.65 -57.97 32.03
CA GLU A 147 8.79 -58.55 31.00
C GLU A 147 7.42 -57.85 30.95
N LEU A 148 6.82 -57.55 32.11
CA LEU A 148 5.54 -56.84 32.18
C LEU A 148 5.66 -55.38 31.70
N VAL A 149 6.77 -54.69 32.01
CA VAL A 149 7.08 -53.37 31.46
C VAL A 149 7.22 -53.44 29.95
N ALA A 150 7.99 -54.40 29.42
CA ALA A 150 8.20 -54.55 27.98
C ALA A 150 6.88 -54.83 27.24
N LEU A 151 6.02 -55.71 27.78
CA LEU A 151 4.71 -56.00 27.23
C LEU A 151 3.79 -54.77 27.25
N LEU A 152 3.79 -53.98 28.32
CA LEU A 152 2.92 -52.81 28.43
C LEU A 152 3.38 -51.66 27.53
N THR A 153 4.70 -51.48 27.40
CA THR A 153 5.31 -50.52 26.46
C THR A 153 5.05 -50.92 25.00
N ALA A 154 5.06 -52.21 24.68
CA ALA A 154 4.74 -52.70 23.34
C ALA A 154 3.24 -52.63 23.00
N ALA A 155 2.37 -52.50 24.00
CA ALA A 155 0.92 -52.42 23.86
C ALA A 155 0.36 -50.98 23.95
N GLN A 156 1.22 -49.98 23.81
CA GLN A 156 0.84 -48.58 23.66
C GLN A 156 0.47 -48.27 22.22
#